data_AF-A0A844C139-F1
#
_entry.id   AF-A0A844C139-F1
#
_cell.length_a   1.000
_cell.length_b   1.000
_cell.length_c   1.000
_cell.angle_alpha   90.00
_cell.angle_beta   90.00
_cell.angle_gamma   90.00
#
_symmetry.space_group_name_H-M   'P 1'
#
loop_
_entity.id
_entity.type
_entity.pdbx_description
1 polymer ?
#
loop_
_entity_poly.entity_id
_entity_poly.type
_entity_poly.pdbx_seq_one_letter_code
_entity_poly.pdbx_strand_id
1 'polypeptide(L)' 'MSTIQKIKAQFNPQVIVTNQGGDISVDGGLLLIKEFFHNIRLTDRVKHFIPFTQKRSNAYHSNESLFESALFQYFGGYFQ' A
#
# COMPACT_ATOMS: atom_id res chain seq x y z
N MET A 1 -4.63 -2.72 -33.31
CA MET A 1 -3.94 -1.94 -32.26
C MET A 1 -4.67 -2.18 -30.95
N SER A 2 -4.09 -2.92 -30.01
CA SER A 2 -4.69 -3.09 -28.68
C SER A 2 -4.42 -1.83 -27.86
N THR A 3 -5.46 -1.08 -27.51
CA THR A 3 -5.35 0.11 -26.67
C THR A 3 -4.81 -0.31 -25.30
N ILE A 4 -3.60 0.14 -24.95
CA ILE A 4 -3.03 -0.04 -23.60
C ILE A 4 -3.97 0.67 -22.63
N GLN A 5 -4.65 -0.09 -21.77
CA GLN A 5 -5.48 0.49 -20.72
C GLN A 5 -4.57 1.16 -19.69
N LYS A 6 -4.82 2.46 -19.46
CA LYS A 6 -4.12 3.26 -18.46
C LYS A 6 -5.08 3.56 -17.32
N ILE A 7 -4.77 3.06 -16.12
CA ILE A 7 -5.58 3.27 -14.92
C ILE A 7 -4.77 4.15 -13.97
N LYS A 8 -5.38 5.21 -13.45
CA LYS A 8 -4.75 6.03 -12.40
C LYS A 8 -5.00 5.40 -11.05
N ALA A 9 -3.96 5.30 -10.22
CA ALA A 9 -4.12 4.85 -8.84
C ALA A 9 -4.90 5.91 -8.05
N GLN A 10 -5.84 5.47 -7.22
CA GLN A 10 -6.62 6.35 -6.35
C GLN A 10 -5.77 6.86 -5.19
N PHE A 11 -4.85 6.04 -4.66
CA PHE A 11 -3.98 6.47 -3.57
C PHE A 11 -3.02 7.60 -3.99
N ASN A 12 -2.65 7.66 -5.27
CA ASN A 12 -1.85 8.74 -5.84
C ASN A 12 -2.15 8.88 -7.36
N PRO A 13 -2.89 9.92 -7.78
CA PRO A 13 -3.27 10.13 -9.18
C PRO A 13 -2.10 10.36 -10.15
N GLN A 14 -0.89 10.63 -9.65
CA GLN A 14 0.32 10.73 -10.46
C GLN A 14 0.87 9.36 -10.88
N VAL A 15 0.46 8.30 -10.19
CA VAL A 15 0.80 6.92 -10.54
C VAL A 15 -0.18 6.40 -11.58
N ILE A 16 0.36 5.96 -12.71
CA ILE A 16 -0.41 5.40 -13.83
C ILE A 16 0.02 3.94 -14.02
N VAL A 17 -0.93 3.03 -13.83
CA VAL A 17 -0.76 1.60 -14.08
C VAL A 17 -1.14 1.31 -15.51
N THR A 18 -0.25 0.64 -16.23
CA THR A 18 -0.50 0.18 -17.60
C THR A 18 -0.30 -1.34 -17.66
N ASN A 19 -1.27 -2.04 -18.24
CA ASN A 19 -1.16 -3.48 -18.44
C ASN A 19 -0.65 -3.75 -19.87
N GLN A 20 0.53 -4.34 -19.98
CA GLN A 20 1.13 -4.75 -21.25
C GLN A 20 0.94 -6.25 -21.55
N GLY A 21 0.16 -6.97 -20.73
CA GLY A 21 -0.17 -8.38 -20.91
C GLY A 21 0.89 -9.37 -20.41
N GLY A 22 1.84 -8.91 -19.59
CA GLY A 22 2.88 -9.74 -18.96
C GLY A 22 2.60 -10.09 -17.50
N ASP A 23 3.53 -10.81 -16.89
CA ASP A 23 3.48 -11.16 -15.47
C ASP A 23 3.60 -9.92 -14.57
N ILE A 24 2.92 -9.96 -13.43
CA ILE A 24 2.97 -8.91 -12.42
C ILE A 24 4.26 -9.11 -11.60
N SER A 25 5.15 -8.12 -11.65
CA SER A 25 6.33 -8.10 -10.78
C SER A 25 5.94 -7.93 -9.31
N VAL A 26 6.85 -8.25 -8.39
CA VAL A 26 6.63 -8.04 -6.94
C VAL A 26 6.24 -6.59 -6.66
N ASP A 27 6.95 -5.62 -7.22
CA ASP A 27 6.65 -4.18 -7.06
C ASP A 27 5.28 -3.80 -7.64
N GLY A 28 4.91 -4.39 -8.79
CA GLY A 28 3.58 -4.24 -9.37
C GLY A 28 2.47 -4.81 -8.47
N GLY A 29 2.73 -5.96 -7.83
CA GLY A 29 1.83 -6.56 -6.85
C GLY A 29 1.68 -5.69 -5.60
N LEU A 30 2.78 -5.16 -5.07
CA LEU A 30 2.75 -4.23 -3.93
C LEU A 30 1.97 -2.96 -4.27
N LEU A 31 2.07 -2.45 -5.50
CA LEU A 31 1.27 -1.32 -5.95
C LEU A 31 -0.24 -1.60 -5.88
N LEU A 32 -0.66 -2.80 -6.31
CA LEU A 32 -2.06 -3.22 -6.23
C LEU A 32 -2.53 -3.38 -4.77
N ILE A 33 -1.66 -3.89 -3.90
CA ILE A 33 -1.94 -3.99 -2.45
C ILE A 33 -2.13 -2.58 -1.86
N LYS A 34 -1.31 -1.60 -2.26
CA LYS A 34 -1.46 -0.20 -1.83
C LYS A 34 -2.79 0.41 -2.26
N GLU A 35 -3.18 0.17 -3.50
CA GLU A 35 -4.48 0.60 -4.01
C GLU A 35 -5.63 -0.05 -3.22
N PHE A 36 -5.53 -1.36 -2.93
CA PHE A 36 -6.49 -2.06 -2.10
C PHE A 36 -6.60 -1.46 -0.68
N PHE A 37 -5.47 -1.24 0.00
CA PHE A 37 -5.43 -0.62 1.33
C PHE A 37 -6.06 0.77 1.35
N HIS A 38 -5.82 1.57 0.32
CA HIS A 38 -6.45 2.88 0.17
C HIS A 38 -7.97 2.75 0.04
N ASN A 39 -8.45 1.84 -0.82
CA ASN A 39 -9.89 1.64 -1.07
C ASN A 39 -10.64 1.17 0.19
N ILE A 40 -10.02 0.34 1.03
CA ILE A 40 -10.65 -0.09 2.29
C ILE A 40 -10.43 0.89 3.44
N ARG A 41 -9.71 2.00 3.23
CA ARG A 41 -9.29 2.96 4.26
C ARG A 41 -8.58 2.27 5.43
N LEU A 42 -7.59 1.45 5.12
CA LEU A 42 -6.92 0.60 6.11
C LEU A 42 -6.39 1.42 7.30
N THR A 43 -5.70 2.53 7.06
CA THR A 43 -5.11 3.38 8.10
C THR A 43 -6.16 3.87 9.11
N ASP A 44 -7.33 4.31 8.63
CA ASP A 44 -8.43 4.76 9.48
C ASP A 44 -9.00 3.61 10.32
N ARG A 45 -9.15 2.42 9.72
CA ARG A 45 -9.61 1.22 10.41
C ARG A 45 -8.63 0.79 11.50
N VAL A 46 -7.34 0.77 11.18
CA VAL A 46 -6.28 0.43 12.13
C VAL A 46 -6.31 1.41 13.32
N LYS A 47 -6.42 2.71 13.05
CA LYS A 47 -6.56 3.73 14.10
C LYS A 47 -7.77 3.50 15.01
N HIS A 48 -8.88 3.02 14.43
CA HIS A 48 -10.12 2.80 15.18
C HIS A 48 -10.11 1.50 16.00
N PHE A 49 -9.62 0.40 15.42
CA PHE A 49 -9.71 -0.93 16.03
C PHE A 49 -8.47 -1.34 16.83
N ILE A 50 -7.31 -0.73 16.57
CA ILE A 50 -6.03 -1.08 17.21
C ILE A 50 -5.56 0.12 18.04
N PRO A 51 -5.83 0.13 19.36
CA PRO A 51 -5.37 1.20 20.23
C PRO A 51 -3.87 1.03 20.48
N PHE A 52 -3.04 1.75 19.72
CA PHE A 52 -1.61 1.83 20.00
C PHE A 52 -1.36 2.70 21.24
N THR A 53 -1.24 2.06 22.40
CA THR A 53 -1.08 2.73 23.71
C THR A 53 0.34 3.23 23.95
N GLN A 54 1.32 2.72 23.22
CA GLN A 54 2.73 3.08 23.40
C GLN A 54 3.03 4.43 22.74
N LYS A 55 3.48 5.39 23.55
CA LYS A 55 4.09 6.63 23.06
C LYS A 55 5.55 6.36 22.69
N ARG A 56 5.92 6.70 21.47
CA ARG A 56 7.30 6.60 20.97
C ARG A 56 7.93 7.99 21.00
N SER A 57 9.15 8.09 21.50
CA SER A 57 9.93 9.33 21.43
C SER A 57 10.39 9.56 19.98
N ASN A 58 10.38 10.81 19.49
CA ASN A 58 10.83 11.21 18.15
C ASN A 58 10.17 10.45 16.98
N ALA A 59 8.84 10.32 16.99
CA ALA A 59 8.11 9.64 15.94
C ALA A 59 7.90 10.52 14.68
N TYR A 60 8.60 10.21 13.59
CA TYR A 60 8.31 10.77 12.25
C TYR A 60 7.08 10.15 11.58
N HIS A 61 6.75 8.92 11.96
CA HIS A 61 5.66 8.13 11.40
C HIS A 61 4.72 7.68 12.53
N SER A 62 3.41 7.69 12.25
CA SER A 62 2.38 7.20 13.16
C SER A 62 2.44 5.68 13.28
N ASN A 63 1.93 5.12 14.37
CA ASN A 63 1.95 3.67 14.58
C ASN A 63 1.13 2.93 13.49
N GLU A 64 0.06 3.55 12.99
CA GLU A 64 -0.74 3.03 11.88
C GLU A 64 0.07 2.98 10.58
N SER A 65 0.84 4.02 10.28
CA SER A 65 1.69 4.04 9.09
C SER A 65 2.83 3.01 9.15
N LEU A 66 3.35 2.74 10.35
CA LEU A 66 4.35 1.69 10.55
C LEU A 66 3.74 0.30 10.46
N PHE A 67 2.54 0.12 10.99
CA PHE A 67 1.79 -1.11 10.83
C PHE A 67 1.52 -1.40 9.35
N GLU A 68 1.07 -0.40 8.59
CA GLU A 68 0.92 -0.52 7.15
C GLU A 68 2.25 -0.87 6.46
N SER A 69 3.35 -0.21 6.83
CA SER A 69 4.69 -0.52 6.30
C SER A 69 5.14 -1.95 6.61
N ALA A 70 4.83 -2.46 7.81
CA ALA A 70 5.13 -3.83 8.20
C ALA A 70 4.34 -4.84 7.35
N LEU A 71 3.07 -4.54 7.03
CA LEU A 71 2.28 -5.35 6.10
C LEU A 71 2.91 -5.35 4.70
N PHE A 72 3.36 -4.20 4.20
CA PHE A 72 4.10 -4.14 2.93
C PHE A 72 5.36 -5.00 2.94
N GLN A 73 6.14 -4.96 4.02
CA GLN A 73 7.34 -5.77 4.17
C GLN A 73 7.00 -7.26 4.16
N TYR A 74 5.92 -7.65 4.85
CA TYR A 74 5.42 -9.01 4.89
C TYR A 74 4.97 -9.50 3.50
N PHE A 75 4.14 -8.74 2.79
CA PHE A 75 3.67 -9.10 1.45
C PHE A 75 4.80 -9.08 0.40
N GLY A 76 5.79 -8.22 0.57
CA GLY A 76 6.96 -8.14 -0.31
C GLY A 76 8.01 -9.22 -0.06
N GLY A 77 7.84 -10.05 0.99
CA GLY A 77 8.83 -11.07 1.34
C GLY A 77 10.13 -10.51 1.92
N TYR A 78 10.17 -9.23 2.29
CA TYR A 78 11.34 -8.52 2.81
C TYR A 78 11.62 -8.82 4.30
N PHE A 79 10.95 -9.80 4.89
CA PHE A 79 11.11 -10.21 6.29
C PHE A 79 12.18 -11.31 6.46
N GLN A 80 12.96 -11.56 5.41
CA GLN A 80 13.94 -12.65 5.33
C GLN A 80 15.32 -12.23 5.87
#